data_AF-A0A6G2FX63-F1
#
_entry.id   AF-A0A6G2FX63-F1
#
_cell.length_a   1.000
_cell.length_b   1.000
_cell.length_c   1.000
_cell.angle_alpha   90.00
_cell.angle_beta   90.00
_cell.angle_gamma   90.00
#
_symmetry.space_group_name_H-M   'P 1'
#
loop_
_entity.id
_entity.type
_entity.pdbx_description
1 polymer ?
#
loop_
_entity_poly.entity_id
_entity_poly.type
_entity_poly.pdbx_seq_one_letter_code
_entity_poly.pdbx_strand_id
1 'polypeptide(L)' 'MRDDPFADQTATLVVELDAAERSDLDATLDEVDGAFERELQLGSYLVSMPETQVDAFCEMDGLARVETANTLGLAIDDGE' A
#
# COMPACT_ATOMS: atom_id res chain seq x y z
N MET A 1 23.50 19.44 -2.08
CA MET A 1 22.58 18.67 -2.93
C MET A 1 22.32 17.39 -2.15
N ARG A 2 21.16 17.29 -1.49
CA ARG A 2 20.76 16.04 -0.85
C ARG A 2 20.27 15.15 -1.99
N ASP A 3 21.00 14.07 -2.22
CA ASP A 3 20.45 12.90 -2.87
C ASP A 3 19.31 12.45 -1.96
N ASP A 4 18.08 12.42 -2.45
CA ASP A 4 16.97 11.83 -1.72
C ASP A 4 17.03 10.31 -2.03
N PRO A 5 17.58 9.46 -1.14
CA PRO A 5 17.83 8.03 -1.43
C PRO A 5 16.55 7.17 -1.38
N PHE A 6 15.38 7.78 -1.57
CA PHE A 6 14.08 7.14 -1.36
C PHE A 6 13.30 6.88 -2.66
N ALA A 7 13.86 7.25 -3.82
CA ALA A 7 13.19 7.05 -5.11
C ALA A 7 12.92 5.56 -5.45
N ASP A 8 13.55 4.62 -4.74
CA ASP A 8 13.41 3.18 -4.94
C ASP A 8 12.82 2.45 -3.70
N GLN A 9 12.43 3.18 -2.64
CA GLN A 9 11.86 2.53 -1.46
C GLN A 9 10.35 2.29 -1.66
N THR A 10 10.00 1.01 -1.73
CA THR A 10 8.62 0.53 -1.81
C THR A 10 8.03 0.44 -0.40
N ALA A 11 6.92 1.12 -0.16
CA ALA A 11 6.12 0.96 1.04
C ALA A 11 5.10 -0.16 0.86
N THR A 12 5.00 -1.03 1.86
CA THR A 12 3.89 -1.97 1.97
C THR A 12 2.82 -1.38 2.88
N LEU A 13 1.58 -1.35 2.40
CA LEU A 13 0.42 -0.83 3.12
C LEU A 13 -0.63 -1.92 3.26
N VAL A 14 -1.32 -1.91 4.39
CA VAL A 14 -2.57 -2.62 4.63
C VAL A 14 -3.70 -1.63 4.40
N VAL A 15 -4.62 -1.98 3.51
CA VAL A 15 -5.72 -1.13 3.06
C VAL A 15 -7.03 -1.86 3.34
N GLU A 16 -7.93 -1.21 4.05
CA GLU A 16 -9.31 -1.66 4.24
C GLU A 16 -10.22 -0.80 3.38
N LEU A 17 -11.09 -1.45 2.60
CA LEU A 17 -12.07 -0.77 1.77
C LEU A 17 -13.38 -0.61 2.55
N ASP A 18 -13.97 0.59 2.54
CA ASP A 18 -15.28 0.84 3.17
C ASP A 18 -16.40 0.78 2.13
N ALA A 19 -16.36 1.73 1.19
CA ALA A 19 -17.32 1.86 0.10
C ALA A 19 -16.69 1.60 -1.28
N ALA A 20 -15.35 1.54 -1.35
CA ALA A 20 -14.61 1.21 -2.56
C ALA A 20 -14.65 -0.30 -2.84
N GLU A 21 -14.63 -0.67 -4.13
CA GLU A 21 -14.56 -2.07 -4.53
C GLU A 21 -13.12 -2.46 -4.88
N ARG A 22 -12.87 -3.77 -4.99
CA ARG A 22 -11.55 -4.30 -5.38
C ARG A 22 -11.08 -3.75 -6.73
N SER A 23 -12.02 -3.43 -7.62
CA SER A 23 -11.74 -2.84 -8.94
C SER A 23 -11.27 -1.39 -8.85
N ASP A 24 -11.82 -0.58 -7.93
CA ASP A 24 -11.34 0.79 -7.69
C ASP A 24 -9.93 0.77 -7.09
N LEU A 25 -9.69 -0.15 -6.14
CA LEU A 25 -8.36 -0.35 -5.57
C LEU A 25 -7.32 -0.72 -6.66
N ASP A 26 -7.68 -1.62 -7.57
CA ASP A 26 -6.79 -2.03 -8.67
C ASP A 26 -6.50 -0.86 -9.63
N ALA A 27 -7.53 -0.07 -9.97
CA ALA A 27 -7.37 1.10 -10.83
C ALA A 27 -6.42 2.13 -10.21
N THR A 28 -6.57 2.44 -8.92
CA THR A 28 -5.66 3.40 -8.28
C THR A 28 -4.27 2.82 -8.09
N LEU A 29 -4.12 1.51 -7.82
CA LEU A 29 -2.80 0.87 -7.78
C LEU A 29 -2.08 1.06 -9.12
N ASP A 30 -2.75 0.89 -10.26
CA ASP A 30 -2.16 1.17 -11.58
C ASP A 30 -1.72 2.64 -11.72
N GLU A 31 -2.52 3.59 -11.22
CA GLU A 31 -2.17 5.02 -11.23
C GLU A 31 -0.97 5.38 -10.35
N VAL A 32 -0.80 4.68 -9.22
CA VAL A 32 0.26 4.94 -8.26
C VAL A 32 1.51 4.07 -8.43
N ASP A 33 1.60 3.32 -9.52
CA ASP A 33 2.64 2.29 -9.74
C ASP A 33 2.70 1.29 -8.55
N GLY A 34 1.54 1.02 -7.98
CA GLY A 34 1.33 0.09 -6.90
C GLY A 34 1.01 -1.32 -7.40
N ALA A 35 1.35 -2.31 -6.61
CA ALA A 35 1.02 -3.70 -6.82
C ALA A 35 0.18 -4.24 -5.67
N PHE A 36 -0.76 -5.11 -6.01
CA PHE A 36 -1.46 -5.89 -5.02
C PHE A 36 -0.65 -7.12 -4.65
N GLU A 37 -0.39 -7.29 -3.35
CA GLU A 37 0.41 -8.40 -2.84
C GLU A 37 -0.47 -9.60 -2.48
N ARG A 38 -1.49 -9.37 -1.63
CA ARG A 38 -2.41 -10.42 -1.17
C ARG A 38 -3.61 -9.85 -0.44
N GLU A 39 -4.68 -10.62 -0.41
CA GLU A 39 -5.84 -10.35 0.44
C GLU A 39 -5.53 -10.86 1.85
N LEU A 40 -5.87 -10.05 2.85
CA LEU A 40 -5.77 -10.38 4.27
C LEU A 40 -7.15 -10.78 4.80
N GLN A 41 -7.20 -11.23 6.05
CA GLN A 41 -8.46 -11.58 6.70
C GLN A 41 -9.30 -10.33 6.97
N LEU A 42 -10.61 -10.50 7.10
CA LEU A 42 -11.57 -9.44 7.46
C LEU A 42 -11.79 -8.35 6.40
N GLY A 43 -11.40 -8.58 5.14
CA GLY A 43 -11.64 -7.63 4.05
C GLY A 43 -10.55 -6.55 3.93
N SER A 44 -9.38 -6.78 4.51
CA SER A 44 -8.19 -5.94 4.29
C SER A 44 -7.34 -6.50 3.14
N TYR A 45 -6.56 -5.64 2.51
CA TYR A 45 -5.72 -5.94 1.37
C TYR A 45 -4.29 -5.45 1.64
N LEU A 46 -3.31 -6.29 1.34
CA LEU A 46 -1.90 -5.90 1.36
C LEU A 46 -1.52 -5.41 -0.04
N VAL A 47 -0.99 -4.20 -0.12
CA VAL A 47 -0.51 -3.58 -1.35
C VAL A 47 0.90 -3.05 -1.14
N SER A 48 1.68 -2.98 -2.21
CA SER A 48 3.02 -2.40 -2.25
C SER A 48 3.01 -1.25 -3.25
N MET A 49 3.67 -0.14 -2.96
CA MET A 49 3.78 1.00 -3.89
C MET A 49 4.99 1.86 -3.53
N PRO A 50 5.48 2.74 -4.43
CA PRO A 50 6.54 3.69 -4.09
C PRO A 50 6.14 4.59 -2.92
N GLU A 51 7.06 4.81 -1.97
CA GLU A 51 6.81 5.68 -0.80
C GLU A 51 6.33 7.09 -1.19
N THR A 52 6.81 7.60 -2.32
CA THR A 52 6.42 8.91 -2.86
C THR A 52 4.95 8.99 -3.27
N GLN A 53 4.34 7.84 -3.57
CA GLN A 53 2.95 7.75 -4.03
C GLN A 53 1.96 7.39 -2.91
N VAL A 54 2.45 7.03 -1.72
CA VAL A 54 1.61 6.69 -0.56
C VAL A 54 0.68 7.83 -0.16
N ASP A 55 1.18 9.07 -0.22
CA ASP A 55 0.40 10.26 0.11
C ASP A 55 -0.79 10.42 -0.86
N ALA A 56 -0.52 10.33 -2.17
CA ALA A 56 -1.53 10.37 -3.21
C ALA A 56 -2.54 9.20 -3.12
N PHE A 57 -2.07 7.99 -2.76
CA PHE A 57 -2.94 6.85 -2.54
C PHE A 57 -3.87 7.04 -1.32
N CYS A 58 -3.36 7.67 -0.25
CA CYS A 58 -4.13 7.95 0.96
C CYS A 58 -5.24 9.00 0.72
N GLU A 59 -5.11 9.83 -0.32
CA GLU A 59 -6.16 10.75 -0.75
C GLU A 59 -7.32 10.07 -1.49
N MET A 60 -7.24 8.75 -1.77
CA MET A 60 -8.34 8.00 -2.37
C MET A 60 -9.57 7.97 -1.47
N ASP A 61 -10.70 8.43 -2.02
CA ASP A 61 -12.01 8.33 -1.39
C ASP A 61 -12.51 6.87 -1.36
N GLY A 62 -13.10 6.44 -0.25
CA GLY A 62 -13.64 5.08 -0.08
C GLY A 62 -12.72 4.08 0.64
N LEU A 63 -11.55 4.53 1.08
CA LEU A 63 -10.69 3.79 2.01
C LEU A 63 -11.22 3.92 3.44
N ALA A 64 -11.46 2.79 4.11
CA ALA A 64 -11.83 2.74 5.52
C ALA A 64 -10.61 3.05 6.40
N ARG A 65 -9.47 2.48 6.02
CA ARG A 65 -8.22 2.54 6.78
C ARG A 65 -7.04 2.26 5.87
N VAL A 66 -5.96 3.01 6.07
CA VAL A 66 -4.65 2.77 5.46
C VAL A 66 -3.62 2.70 6.58
N GLU A 67 -2.85 1.63 6.63
CA GLU A 67 -1.84 1.42 7.66
C GLU A 67 -0.56 0.86 7.06
N THR A 68 0.61 1.40 7.41
CA THR A 68 1.88 0.90 6.89
C THR A 68 2.18 -0.47 7.51
N ALA A 69 2.47 -1.49 6.70
CA ALA A 69 2.71 -2.85 7.19
C ALA A 69 3.98 -2.95 8.06
N ASN A 70 4.91 -1.98 7.95
CA ASN A 70 6.13 -1.92 8.76
C ASN A 70 5.83 -1.81 10.28
N THR A 71 4.72 -1.17 10.67
CA THR A 71 4.31 -1.09 12.08
C THR A 71 3.59 -2.33 12.60
N LEU A 72 3.16 -3.24 11.72
CA LEU A 72 2.37 -4.43 12.10
C LEU A 72 3.22 -5.66 12.43
N GLY A 73 4.55 -5.56 12.42
CA GLY A 73 5.40 -6.72 12.76
C GLY A 73 5.22 -7.89 11.80
N LEU A 74 4.72 -7.63 10.59
CA LEU A 74 4.91 -8.50 9.44
C LEU A 74 6.39 -8.39 9.05
N ALA A 75 7.25 -8.97 9.89
CA ALA A 75 8.57 -9.36 9.46
C ALA A 75 8.33 -10.29 8.28
N ILE A 76 8.54 -9.75 7.07
CA ILE A 76 8.82 -10.58 5.92
C ILE A 76 10.10 -11.30 6.32
N ASP A 77 9.93 -12.55 6.77
CA ASP A 77 11.02 -13.45 7.12
C ASP A 77 11.77 -13.71 5.83
N ASP A 78 12.77 -12.85 5.55
CA ASP A 78 13.81 -13.09 4.56
C ASP A 78 14.71 -14.17 5.18
N GLY A 79 14.24 -15.41 5.09
CA GLY A 79 14.92 -16.58 5.61
C GLY A 79 16.17 -16.89 4.78
N GLU A 80 17.33 -16.74 5.43
CA GLU A 80 18.66 -17.21 5.03
C GLU A 80 18.71 -18.65 4.45
#